data_AF-A0A2D7JQE5-F1
#
_entry.id   AF-A0A2D7JQE5-F1
#
_cell.length_a   1.000
_cell.length_b   1.000
_cell.length_c   1.000
_cell.angle_alpha   90.00
_cell.angle_beta   90.00
_cell.angle_gamma   90.00
#
_symmetry.space_group_name_H-M   'P 1'
#
loop_
_entity.id
_entity.type
_entity.pdbx_description
1 polymer ?
#
loop_
_entity_poly.entity_id
_entity_poly.type
_entity_poly.pdbx_seq_one_letter_code
_entity_poly.pdbx_strand_id
1 'polypeptide(L)'
;MTKKTIHIGCGAGFSGDRVDAAIAVVADLKNRTGPCYLIFETLAERTLAAAQRQRQNDPDAGHAPNLLKFLRPVLADCKAAGIRIISNFGAANPRGAAEKIARLAHQEGLTDLRIAIVEGDDLIGVMSEEELRRLPALEGLTAAAGAMLAANVYLGGAPIAQALAAGADVVVTGRCADPALVVGPAMYEFNLAADDLTALATATCAGHLVECGSQVTGGYFADPGLKDVAGLDQVGFPIAELSSDNSLVITKAAGTGGVVDRRTVKEQLLYEIHDPAAYLTPDVTLDLMQVSVSDAGADRVQVLGARGHPAPATLKATLSYDGGFLAEGELSYVGPNARARAELAITILRDRLAASGVNQPARFDLIGTISMFDGNAGDLQASGNWPVDGEYRIRGAFRTMDRAQADAFSDEITALYCCGPAGGGGLRTQVSPQIQTSSALVPRAKVAVNVSFLDA
;
A
#
# COMPACT_ATOMS: atom_id res chain seq x y z
N MET A 1 27.31 8.29 -27.60
CA MET A 1 27.40 8.20 -26.13
C MET A 1 27.09 6.76 -25.74
N THR A 2 27.79 6.19 -24.77
CA THR A 2 27.50 4.84 -24.26
C THR A 2 26.14 4.84 -23.56
N LYS A 3 25.30 3.83 -23.85
CA LYS A 3 23.99 3.64 -23.21
C LYS A 3 24.18 3.49 -21.71
N LYS A 4 23.56 4.36 -20.91
CA LYS A 4 23.55 4.28 -19.45
C LYS A 4 22.30 3.53 -19.01
N THR A 5 22.46 2.56 -18.11
CA THR A 5 21.35 1.78 -17.53
C THR A 5 21.40 1.88 -16.01
N ILE A 6 20.24 2.08 -15.40
CA ILE A 6 20.05 2.06 -13.95
C ILE A 6 19.20 0.84 -13.58
N HIS A 7 19.48 0.26 -12.42
CA HIS A 7 18.81 -0.95 -11.92
C HIS A 7 18.07 -0.59 -10.64
N ILE A 8 16.76 -0.81 -10.61
CA ILE A 8 15.91 -0.39 -9.50
C ILE A 8 15.14 -1.60 -9.00
N GLY A 9 15.51 -2.09 -7.83
CA GLY A 9 14.92 -3.26 -7.20
C GLY A 9 13.83 -2.91 -6.20
N CYS A 10 12.80 -3.75 -6.12
CA CYS A 10 11.73 -3.63 -5.12
C CYS A 10 12.11 -4.38 -3.84
N GLY A 11 12.19 -3.66 -2.72
CA GLY A 11 12.45 -4.21 -1.39
C GLY A 11 11.19 -4.54 -0.60
N ALA A 12 10.08 -3.86 -0.86
CA ALA A 12 8.74 -4.10 -0.31
C ALA A 12 7.68 -3.38 -1.17
N GLY A 13 6.47 -3.94 -1.22
CA GLY A 13 5.30 -3.34 -1.87
C GLY A 13 4.19 -2.86 -0.94
N PHE A 14 4.35 -3.04 0.39
CA PHE A 14 3.46 -2.46 1.41
C PHE A 14 4.10 -2.55 2.82
N SER A 15 3.53 -1.86 3.82
CA SER A 15 4.10 -1.77 5.18
C SER A 15 4.27 -3.11 5.92
N GLY A 16 3.49 -4.13 5.54
CA GLY A 16 3.44 -5.44 6.17
C GLY A 16 4.07 -6.55 5.33
N ASP A 17 4.81 -6.20 4.28
CA ASP A 17 5.36 -7.15 3.33
C ASP A 17 6.48 -8.03 3.91
N ARG A 18 6.97 -8.97 3.11
CA ARG A 18 8.10 -9.87 3.38
C ARG A 18 9.37 -9.07 3.72
N VAL A 19 9.80 -9.14 4.97
CA VAL A 19 11.00 -8.43 5.46
C VAL A 19 12.31 -9.00 4.94
N ASP A 20 12.29 -10.20 4.36
CA ASP A 20 13.44 -10.91 3.79
C ASP A 20 13.58 -10.73 2.27
N ALA A 21 12.57 -10.16 1.59
CA ALA A 21 12.54 -10.05 0.13
C ALA A 21 13.73 -9.26 -0.46
N ALA A 22 14.09 -8.15 0.19
CA ALA A 22 15.17 -7.28 -0.25
C ALA A 22 16.55 -7.97 -0.30
N ILE A 23 16.77 -9.04 0.47
CA ILE A 23 18.07 -9.73 0.56
C ILE A 23 18.49 -10.27 -0.82
N ALA A 24 17.58 -10.98 -1.50
CA ALA A 24 17.86 -11.53 -2.83
C ALA A 24 18.02 -10.43 -3.89
N VAL A 25 17.23 -9.36 -3.79
CA VAL A 25 17.32 -8.20 -4.69
C VAL A 25 18.67 -7.50 -4.55
N VAL A 26 19.13 -7.26 -3.33
CA VAL A 26 20.45 -6.65 -3.07
C VAL A 26 21.58 -7.56 -3.54
N ALA A 27 21.48 -8.87 -3.30
CA ALA A 27 22.46 -9.83 -3.82
C ALA A 27 22.57 -9.79 -5.35
N ASP A 28 21.45 -9.62 -6.06
CA ASP A 28 21.42 -9.46 -7.52
C ASP A 28 22.02 -8.11 -7.95
N LEU A 29 21.57 -7.00 -7.35
CA LEU A 29 22.04 -5.64 -7.65
C LEU A 29 23.56 -5.47 -7.48
N LYS A 30 24.17 -6.14 -6.50
CA LYS A 30 25.64 -6.15 -6.28
C LYS A 30 26.43 -6.65 -7.50
N ASN A 31 25.80 -7.44 -8.38
CA ASN A 31 26.42 -7.98 -9.58
C ASN A 31 26.09 -7.19 -10.86
N ARG A 32 25.34 -6.09 -10.74
CA ARG A 32 24.93 -5.24 -11.87
C ARG A 32 25.97 -4.17 -12.15
N THR A 33 26.11 -3.81 -13.43
CA THR A 33 26.94 -2.68 -13.86
C THR A 33 26.06 -1.45 -14.03
N GLY A 34 26.44 -0.35 -13.37
CA GLY A 34 25.74 0.93 -13.42
C GLY A 34 25.07 1.29 -12.08
N PRO A 35 24.42 2.45 -11.99
CA PRO A 35 23.74 2.89 -10.77
C PRO A 35 22.64 1.91 -10.34
N CYS A 36 22.62 1.60 -9.05
CA CYS A 36 21.66 0.67 -8.45
C CYS A 36 20.88 1.32 -7.31
N TYR A 37 19.59 1.02 -7.25
CA TYR A 37 18.66 1.56 -6.29
C TYR A 37 17.79 0.46 -5.69
N LEU A 38 17.43 0.61 -4.42
CA LEU A 38 16.47 -0.24 -3.73
C LEU A 38 15.32 0.63 -3.24
N ILE A 39 14.11 0.34 -3.70
CA ILE A 39 12.90 1.05 -3.28
C ILE A 39 12.14 0.28 -2.21
N PHE A 40 11.58 0.98 -1.24
CA PHE A 40 10.59 0.41 -0.32
C PHE A 40 9.32 1.24 -0.40
N GLU A 41 8.29 0.67 -1.05
CA GLU A 41 6.93 1.18 -1.01
C GLU A 41 6.26 0.59 0.24
N THR A 42 5.86 1.45 1.16
CA THR A 42 5.26 1.05 2.45
C THR A 42 4.01 1.83 2.79
N LEU A 43 3.44 2.59 1.85
CA LEU A 43 2.29 3.45 2.08
C LEU A 43 1.15 3.13 1.11
N ALA A 44 0.02 2.74 1.70
CA ALA A 44 -1.29 2.81 1.05
C ALA A 44 -2.10 3.96 1.65
N GLU A 45 -3.22 4.32 1.03
CA GLU A 45 -4.15 5.34 1.52
C GLU A 45 -4.53 5.11 2.99
N ARG A 46 -4.78 3.84 3.35
CA ARG A 46 -5.20 3.45 4.71
C ARG A 46 -4.07 3.55 5.74
N THR A 47 -2.82 3.27 5.36
CA THR A 47 -1.71 3.20 6.33
C THR A 47 -1.30 4.59 6.81
N LEU A 48 -1.39 5.60 5.94
CA LEU A 48 -1.05 6.98 6.29
C LEU A 48 -1.98 7.56 7.36
N ALA A 49 -3.28 7.31 7.24
CA ALA A 49 -4.24 7.79 8.21
C ALA A 49 -4.04 7.13 9.60
N ALA A 50 -3.74 5.84 9.62
CA ALA A 50 -3.36 5.14 10.85
C ALA A 50 -2.05 5.70 11.44
N ALA A 51 -1.06 6.01 10.60
CA ALA A 51 0.21 6.59 11.01
C ALA A 51 0.03 8.00 11.61
N GLN A 52 -0.83 8.84 11.03
CA GLN A 52 -1.17 10.16 11.56
C GLN A 52 -1.84 10.06 12.95
N ARG A 53 -2.80 9.13 13.10
CA ARG A 53 -3.43 8.86 14.41
C ARG A 53 -2.41 8.36 15.44
N GLN A 54 -1.44 7.53 15.04
CA GLN A 54 -0.34 7.12 15.92
C GLN A 54 0.52 8.31 16.33
N ARG A 55 0.89 9.19 15.38
CA ARG A 55 1.69 10.39 15.64
C ARG A 55 1.00 11.38 16.58
N GLN A 56 -0.32 11.52 16.46
CA GLN A 56 -1.13 12.35 17.38
C GLN A 56 -1.07 11.86 18.83
N ASN A 57 -0.97 10.54 19.03
CA ASN A 57 -0.87 9.93 20.36
C ASN A 57 0.57 9.90 20.88
N ASP A 58 1.55 9.72 19.99
CA ASP A 58 2.98 9.66 20.28
C ASP A 58 3.75 10.40 19.17
N PRO A 59 4.32 11.59 19.45
CA PRO A 59 5.06 12.37 18.46
C PRO A 59 6.22 11.64 17.77
N ASP A 60 6.79 10.60 18.42
CA ASP A 60 7.90 9.81 17.88
C ASP A 60 7.43 8.63 16.99
N ALA A 61 6.10 8.41 16.90
CA ALA A 61 5.46 7.40 16.06
C ALA A 61 5.06 7.95 14.68
N GLY A 62 4.29 7.17 13.92
CA GLY A 62 3.73 7.59 12.64
C GLY A 62 4.65 7.40 11.43
N HIS A 63 5.76 6.68 11.57
CA HIS A 63 6.54 6.15 10.45
C HIS A 63 6.18 4.67 10.20
N ALA A 64 6.67 4.08 9.11
CA ALA A 64 6.46 2.68 8.79
C ALA A 64 6.92 1.75 9.94
N PRO A 65 6.06 0.84 10.44
CA PRO A 65 6.33 0.08 11.67
C PRO A 65 7.46 -0.94 11.51
N ASN A 66 7.64 -1.48 10.31
CA ASN A 66 8.64 -2.51 10.01
C ASN A 66 9.93 -1.95 9.38
N LEU A 67 10.14 -0.63 9.32
CA LEU A 67 11.30 -0.04 8.62
C LEU A 67 12.65 -0.64 9.05
N LEU A 68 12.84 -0.89 10.35
CA LEU A 68 14.08 -1.48 10.86
C LEU A 68 14.23 -2.96 10.47
N LYS A 69 13.11 -3.69 10.34
CA LYS A 69 13.12 -5.08 9.91
C LYS A 69 13.46 -5.20 8.43
N PHE A 70 13.00 -4.26 7.61
CA PHE A 70 13.34 -4.18 6.19
C PHE A 70 14.81 -3.81 5.97
N LEU A 71 15.34 -2.85 6.73
CA LEU A 71 16.67 -2.30 6.49
C LEU A 71 17.81 -3.11 7.11
N ARG A 72 17.63 -3.65 8.32
CA ARG A 72 18.70 -4.36 9.04
C ARG A 72 19.37 -5.49 8.23
N PRO A 73 18.66 -6.27 7.39
CA PRO A 73 19.30 -7.31 6.59
C PRO A 73 20.15 -6.78 5.41
N VAL A 74 20.00 -5.51 5.02
CA VAL A 74 20.52 -5.01 3.74
C VAL A 74 21.26 -3.67 3.80
N LEU A 75 21.14 -2.89 4.88
CA LEU A 75 21.65 -1.52 4.95
C LEU A 75 23.18 -1.46 4.74
N ALA A 76 23.94 -2.25 5.49
CA ALA A 76 25.39 -2.34 5.36
C ALA A 76 25.82 -2.82 3.96
N ASP A 77 25.15 -3.83 3.42
CA ASP A 77 25.43 -4.35 2.07
C ASP A 77 25.14 -3.29 0.98
N CYS A 78 24.05 -2.54 1.13
CA CYS A 78 23.70 -1.46 0.22
C CYS A 78 24.77 -0.35 0.25
N LYS A 79 25.17 0.11 1.43
CA LYS A 79 26.21 1.14 1.57
C LYS A 79 27.54 0.68 0.99
N ALA A 80 27.98 -0.55 1.29
CA ALA A 80 29.22 -1.10 0.77
C ALA A 80 29.24 -1.25 -0.77
N ALA A 81 28.08 -1.57 -1.37
CA ALA A 81 27.92 -1.73 -2.81
C ALA A 81 27.55 -0.43 -3.55
N GLY A 82 27.34 0.68 -2.84
CA GLY A 82 26.87 1.94 -3.43
C GLY A 82 25.42 1.88 -3.95
N ILE A 83 24.60 0.97 -3.43
CA ILE A 83 23.16 0.89 -3.73
C ILE A 83 22.44 1.93 -2.85
N ARG A 84 21.76 2.88 -3.48
CA ARG A 84 21.01 3.93 -2.76
C ARG A 84 19.61 3.45 -2.43
N ILE A 85 19.11 3.79 -1.25
CA ILE A 85 17.79 3.38 -0.78
C ILE A 85 16.81 4.56 -0.88
N ILE A 86 15.62 4.31 -1.41
CA ILE A 86 14.56 5.32 -1.54
C ILE A 86 13.29 4.72 -0.96
N SER A 87 12.64 5.42 -0.05
CA SER A 87 11.47 4.88 0.63
C SER A 87 10.50 5.97 1.04
N ASN A 88 9.24 5.59 1.15
CA ASN A 88 8.23 6.39 1.83
C ASN A 88 8.00 5.90 3.28
N PHE A 89 9.05 5.38 3.92
CA PHE A 89 9.02 4.96 5.32
C PHE A 89 8.56 6.06 6.27
N GLY A 90 8.69 7.32 5.85
CA GLY A 90 8.30 8.46 6.65
C GLY A 90 6.82 8.44 7.01
N ALA A 91 5.94 8.01 6.12
CA ALA A 91 4.50 8.06 6.36
C ALA A 91 4.07 9.43 6.91
N ALA A 92 3.60 9.50 8.15
CA ALA A 92 3.24 10.74 8.84
C ALA A 92 4.42 11.43 9.54
N ASN A 93 5.57 10.76 9.69
CA ASN A 93 6.75 11.23 10.41
C ASN A 93 8.08 10.91 9.67
N PRO A 94 8.38 11.58 8.54
CA PRO A 94 9.63 11.41 7.80
C PRO A 94 10.90 11.61 8.63
N ARG A 95 10.90 12.60 9.53
CA ARG A 95 12.01 12.86 10.44
C ARG A 95 12.24 11.72 11.43
N GLY A 96 11.19 11.25 12.10
CA GLY A 96 11.29 10.13 13.04
C GLY A 96 11.74 8.82 12.37
N ALA A 97 11.35 8.58 11.12
CA ALA A 97 11.88 7.49 10.31
C ALA A 97 13.39 7.64 10.07
N ALA A 98 13.83 8.82 9.61
CA ALA A 98 15.24 9.10 9.36
C ALA A 98 16.10 8.94 10.62
N GLU A 99 15.64 9.40 11.78
CA GLU A 99 16.34 9.19 13.06
C GLU A 99 16.45 7.72 13.45
N LYS A 100 15.43 6.89 13.19
CA LYS A 100 15.50 5.45 13.43
C LYS A 100 16.52 4.78 12.50
N ILE A 101 16.60 5.21 11.25
CA ILE A 101 17.60 4.72 10.29
C ILE A 101 19.00 5.15 10.72
N ALA A 102 19.20 6.40 11.15
CA ALA A 102 20.49 6.89 11.65
C ALA A 102 20.97 6.09 12.87
N ARG A 103 20.07 5.78 13.81
CA ARG A 103 20.38 4.92 14.96
C ARG A 103 20.79 3.51 14.54
N LEU A 104 20.12 2.93 13.55
CA LEU A 104 20.50 1.62 12.99
C LEU A 104 21.89 1.70 12.32
N ALA A 105 22.12 2.73 11.51
CA ALA A 105 23.40 2.95 10.84
C ALA A 105 24.55 3.08 11.85
N HIS A 106 24.35 3.83 12.94
CA HIS A 106 25.33 3.94 14.01
C HIS A 106 25.62 2.59 14.69
N GLN A 107 24.58 1.78 14.95
CA GLN A 107 24.74 0.42 15.50
C GLN A 107 25.53 -0.51 14.57
N GLU A 108 25.44 -0.31 13.25
CA GLU A 108 26.16 -1.06 12.22
C GLU A 108 27.53 -0.45 11.86
N GLY A 109 27.93 0.65 12.51
CA GLY A 109 29.20 1.33 12.26
C GLY A 109 29.25 2.18 10.99
N LEU A 110 28.09 2.47 10.38
CA LEU A 110 27.93 3.27 9.16
C LEU A 110 27.81 4.76 9.50
N THR A 111 28.88 5.37 10.00
CA THR A 111 28.86 6.76 10.51
C THR A 111 28.83 7.83 9.42
N ASP A 112 29.07 7.48 8.16
CA ASP A 112 29.04 8.40 7.01
C ASP A 112 27.75 8.26 6.17
N LEU A 113 26.73 7.58 6.68
CA LEU A 113 25.47 7.38 5.98
C LEU A 113 24.68 8.70 5.88
N ARG A 114 24.45 9.18 4.66
CA ARG A 114 23.74 10.44 4.40
C ARG A 114 22.26 10.19 4.20
N ILE A 115 21.42 10.66 5.12
CA ILE A 115 19.97 10.45 5.09
C ILE A 115 19.27 11.77 4.77
N ALA A 116 18.58 11.81 3.63
CA ALA A 116 17.74 12.91 3.23
C ALA A 116 16.27 12.67 3.61
N ILE A 117 15.58 13.74 3.95
CA ILE A 117 14.18 13.79 4.36
C ILE A 117 13.43 14.68 3.38
N VAL A 118 12.37 14.14 2.78
CA VAL A 118 11.44 14.85 1.89
C VAL A 118 10.12 15.07 2.62
N GLU A 119 9.75 16.33 2.82
CA GLU A 119 8.53 16.77 3.52
C GLU A 119 7.76 17.79 2.67
N GLY A 120 6.48 17.99 2.96
CA GLY A 120 5.61 18.93 2.25
C GLY A 120 4.36 18.27 1.65
N ASP A 121 4.16 16.98 1.94
CA ASP A 121 2.95 16.25 1.58
C ASP A 121 1.77 16.58 2.50
N ASP A 122 2.00 16.98 3.76
CA ASP A 122 0.94 17.36 4.69
C ASP A 122 0.33 18.73 4.33
N LEU A 123 -0.97 18.75 4.09
CA LEU A 123 -1.75 19.94 3.75
C LEU A 123 -2.34 20.63 4.99
N ILE A 124 -2.24 20.02 6.17
CA ILE A 124 -2.66 20.64 7.43
C ILE A 124 -1.77 21.86 7.69
N GLY A 125 -2.40 23.03 7.85
CA GLY A 125 -1.69 24.31 8.02
C GLY A 125 -1.32 25.00 6.70
N VAL A 126 -1.42 24.30 5.55
CA VAL A 126 -1.30 24.88 4.21
C VAL A 126 -2.67 25.33 3.70
N MET A 127 -3.71 24.53 3.96
CA MET A 127 -5.10 24.82 3.63
C MET A 127 -5.96 24.72 4.90
N SER A 128 -7.00 25.55 4.98
CA SER A 128 -7.98 25.42 6.07
C SER A 128 -8.82 24.15 5.91
N GLU A 129 -9.29 23.57 7.03
CA GLU A 129 -10.17 22.40 7.00
C GLU A 129 -11.45 22.65 6.18
N GLU A 130 -11.99 23.88 6.24
CA GLU A 130 -13.14 24.31 5.45
C GLU A 130 -12.86 24.29 3.93
N GLU A 131 -11.68 24.72 3.50
CA GLU A 131 -11.26 24.60 2.09
C GLU A 131 -11.11 23.15 1.68
N LEU A 132 -10.46 22.32 2.49
CA LEU A 132 -10.23 20.90 2.19
C LEU A 132 -11.54 20.12 2.08
N ARG A 133 -12.50 20.36 2.99
CA ARG A 133 -13.83 19.72 2.96
C ARG A 133 -14.69 20.15 1.77
N ARG A 134 -14.41 21.31 1.17
CA ARG A 134 -15.12 21.81 -0.02
C ARG A 134 -14.59 21.25 -1.33
N LEU A 135 -13.43 20.59 -1.32
CA LEU A 135 -12.90 19.99 -2.53
C LEU A 135 -13.85 18.89 -3.03
N PRO A 136 -14.15 18.85 -4.34
CA PRO A 136 -14.95 17.76 -4.89
C PRO A 136 -14.26 16.42 -4.65
N ALA A 137 -15.01 15.46 -4.09
CA ALA A 137 -14.53 14.10 -3.95
C ALA A 137 -14.38 13.46 -5.34
N LEU A 138 -13.16 13.01 -5.64
CA LEU A 138 -12.85 12.17 -6.79
C LEU A 138 -13.30 10.73 -6.51
N GLU A 139 -12.98 10.24 -5.32
CA GLU A 139 -13.28 8.90 -4.82
C GLU A 139 -13.57 8.95 -3.31
N GLY A 140 -14.27 7.95 -2.79
CA GLY A 140 -14.62 7.85 -1.37
C GLY A 140 -15.84 8.67 -0.98
N LEU A 141 -15.93 9.05 0.31
CA LEU A 141 -17.12 9.74 0.84
C LEU A 141 -17.18 11.19 0.35
N THR A 142 -18.37 11.65 0.02
CA THR A 142 -18.68 13.04 -0.33
C THR A 142 -18.82 13.93 0.91
N ALA A 143 -19.16 13.34 2.06
CA ALA A 143 -19.24 14.03 3.35
C ALA A 143 -18.82 13.07 4.46
N ALA A 144 -17.90 13.52 5.32
CA ALA A 144 -17.46 12.80 6.51
C ALA A 144 -17.93 13.52 7.77
N ALA A 145 -18.58 12.78 8.68
CA ALA A 145 -19.14 13.33 9.92
C ALA A 145 -18.08 13.57 11.01
N GLY A 146 -16.96 12.84 10.98
CA GLY A 146 -15.89 12.96 11.96
C GLY A 146 -14.94 14.13 11.72
N ALA A 147 -14.09 14.39 12.71
CA ALA A 147 -13.02 15.37 12.62
C ALA A 147 -11.98 14.97 11.56
N MET A 148 -11.37 15.95 10.91
CA MET A 148 -10.26 15.69 9.99
C MET A 148 -9.02 15.24 10.78
N LEU A 149 -8.45 14.10 10.37
CA LEU A 149 -7.27 13.50 10.98
C LEU A 149 -6.00 13.78 10.18
N ALA A 150 -6.11 13.81 8.86
CA ALA A 150 -4.97 13.98 7.95
C ALA A 150 -5.43 14.50 6.59
N ALA A 151 -4.54 15.22 5.90
CA ALA A 151 -4.72 15.59 4.50
C ALA A 151 -3.35 15.57 3.84
N ASN A 152 -3.06 14.57 3.02
CA ASN A 152 -1.74 14.40 2.42
C ASN A 152 -1.81 14.32 0.90
N VAL A 153 -0.96 15.07 0.22
CA VAL A 153 -0.81 15.10 -1.24
C VAL A 153 0.25 14.11 -1.71
N TYR A 154 0.10 13.59 -2.91
CA TYR A 154 1.04 12.67 -3.51
C TYR A 154 2.15 13.48 -4.19
N LEU A 155 3.32 13.52 -3.58
CA LEU A 155 4.50 14.16 -4.16
C LEU A 155 5.09 13.35 -5.32
N GLY A 156 5.79 14.04 -6.23
CA GLY A 156 6.50 13.45 -7.36
C GLY A 156 7.96 13.10 -7.06
N GLY A 157 8.69 12.70 -8.10
CA GLY A 157 10.08 12.25 -8.05
C GLY A 157 11.11 13.39 -7.97
N ALA A 158 10.77 14.62 -8.33
CA ALA A 158 11.72 15.75 -8.35
C ALA A 158 12.44 16.01 -7.00
N PRO A 159 11.75 16.00 -5.84
CA PRO A 159 12.40 16.15 -4.53
C PRO A 159 13.35 14.97 -4.19
N ILE A 160 13.01 13.76 -4.65
CA ILE A 160 13.89 12.58 -4.52
C ILE A 160 15.14 12.78 -5.37
N ALA A 161 14.99 13.25 -6.61
CA ALA A 161 16.12 13.57 -7.48
C ALA A 161 17.03 14.64 -6.87
N GLN A 162 16.45 15.68 -6.25
CA GLN A 162 17.20 16.71 -5.52
C GLN A 162 18.00 16.13 -4.35
N ALA A 163 17.39 15.23 -3.56
CA ALA A 163 18.07 14.55 -2.46
C ALA A 163 19.25 13.70 -2.95
N LEU A 164 19.05 12.95 -4.04
CA LEU A 164 20.09 12.14 -4.68
C LEU A 164 21.24 12.99 -5.23
N ALA A 165 20.91 14.12 -5.88
CA ALA A 165 21.91 15.08 -6.37
C ALA A 165 22.72 15.73 -5.26
N ALA A 166 22.11 15.94 -4.08
CA ALA A 166 22.81 16.38 -2.88
C ALA A 166 23.65 15.27 -2.22
N GLY A 167 23.62 14.04 -2.75
CA GLY A 167 24.45 12.91 -2.34
C GLY A 167 23.88 12.08 -1.19
N ALA A 168 22.56 11.93 -1.12
CA ALA A 168 21.91 11.02 -0.19
C ALA A 168 22.25 9.55 -0.50
N ASP A 169 22.54 8.77 0.56
CA ASP A 169 22.59 7.31 0.52
C ASP A 169 21.19 6.72 0.74
N VAL A 170 20.40 7.37 1.60
CA VAL A 170 19.01 7.01 1.91
C VAL A 170 18.12 8.23 1.74
N VAL A 171 17.02 8.10 1.00
CA VAL A 171 15.97 9.12 0.89
C VAL A 171 14.71 8.60 1.58
N VAL A 172 14.21 9.38 2.53
CA VAL A 172 12.98 9.09 3.29
C VAL A 172 11.93 10.14 2.97
N THR A 173 10.81 9.72 2.42
CA THR A 173 9.69 10.60 2.08
C THR A 173 8.47 10.32 2.97
N GLY A 174 7.57 11.30 3.07
CA GLY A 174 6.18 11.09 3.52
C GLY A 174 5.33 10.45 2.41
N ARG A 175 4.15 11.01 2.11
CA ARG A 175 3.37 10.55 0.96
C ARG A 175 3.97 11.03 -0.37
N CYS A 176 4.36 10.09 -1.21
CA CYS A 176 4.62 10.31 -2.63
C CYS A 176 3.74 9.37 -3.46
N ALA A 177 3.64 9.63 -4.77
CA ALA A 177 3.13 8.62 -5.69
C ALA A 177 4.08 7.43 -5.75
N ASP A 178 3.55 6.22 -5.86
CA ASP A 178 4.33 4.99 -5.80
C ASP A 178 5.40 4.94 -6.92
N PRO A 179 5.09 5.34 -8.18
CA PRO A 179 6.10 5.43 -9.22
C PRO A 179 7.17 6.51 -8.98
N ALA A 180 6.92 7.50 -8.11
CA ALA A 180 7.88 8.57 -7.82
C ALA A 180 9.19 8.03 -7.25
N LEU A 181 9.15 6.89 -6.55
CA LEU A 181 10.32 6.18 -6.01
C LEU A 181 11.27 5.71 -7.13
N VAL A 182 10.76 5.53 -8.35
CA VAL A 182 11.51 5.14 -9.55
C VAL A 182 11.77 6.33 -10.48
N VAL A 183 10.83 7.27 -10.57
CA VAL A 183 11.00 8.50 -11.35
C VAL A 183 12.13 9.37 -10.78
N GLY A 184 12.23 9.51 -9.46
CA GLY A 184 13.29 10.27 -8.79
C GLY A 184 14.72 9.87 -9.20
N PRO A 185 15.13 8.59 -9.07
CA PRO A 185 16.44 8.15 -9.52
C PRO A 185 16.61 8.23 -11.04
N ALA A 186 15.56 8.03 -11.84
CA ALA A 186 15.64 8.23 -13.29
C ALA A 186 15.91 9.69 -13.67
N MET A 187 15.20 10.65 -13.04
CA MET A 187 15.43 12.08 -13.21
C MET A 187 16.88 12.45 -12.86
N TYR A 188 17.39 11.97 -11.73
CA TYR A 188 18.76 12.24 -11.30
C TYR A 188 19.81 11.63 -12.24
N GLU A 189 19.68 10.34 -12.57
CA GLU A 189 20.72 9.64 -13.32
C GLU A 189 20.77 10.01 -14.81
N PHE A 190 19.65 10.41 -15.39
CA PHE A 190 19.56 10.82 -16.79
C PHE A 190 19.47 12.33 -16.99
N ASN A 191 19.50 13.12 -15.90
CA ASN A 191 19.32 14.58 -15.92
C ASN A 191 18.05 15.01 -16.67
N LEU A 192 16.94 14.32 -16.39
CA LEU A 192 15.67 14.57 -17.09
C LEU A 192 15.12 15.95 -16.72
N ALA A 193 14.77 16.73 -17.74
CA ALA A 193 13.98 17.94 -17.61
C ALA A 193 12.49 17.60 -17.44
N ALA A 194 11.71 18.57 -16.97
CA ALA A 194 10.27 18.39 -16.74
C ALA A 194 9.47 18.14 -18.05
N ASP A 195 10.03 18.50 -19.19
CA ASP A 195 9.47 18.30 -20.53
C ASP A 195 10.05 17.09 -21.29
N ASP A 196 10.91 16.28 -20.66
CA ASP A 196 11.36 14.97 -21.17
C ASP A 196 10.27 13.89 -21.01
N LEU A 197 9.08 14.17 -21.52
CA LEU A 197 7.84 13.45 -21.23
C LEU A 197 7.91 11.95 -21.51
N THR A 198 8.60 11.53 -22.58
CA THR A 198 8.77 10.10 -22.91
C THR A 198 9.63 9.37 -21.88
N ALA A 199 10.70 10.02 -21.40
CA ALA A 199 11.58 9.43 -20.39
C ALA A 199 10.88 9.37 -19.03
N LEU A 200 10.16 10.43 -18.66
CA LEU A 200 9.32 10.47 -17.46
C LEU A 200 8.22 9.41 -17.49
N ALA A 201 7.54 9.24 -18.63
CA ALA A 201 6.53 8.19 -18.81
C ALA A 201 7.13 6.79 -18.71
N THR A 202 8.31 6.57 -19.30
CA THR A 202 8.99 5.27 -19.21
C THR A 202 9.41 4.97 -17.77
N ALA A 203 9.93 5.95 -17.04
CA ALA A 203 10.26 5.83 -15.63
C ALA A 203 9.02 5.60 -14.75
N THR A 204 7.91 6.27 -15.05
CA THR A 204 6.63 6.08 -14.36
C THR A 204 6.06 4.69 -14.62
N CYS A 205 6.10 4.22 -15.86
CA CYS A 205 5.73 2.85 -16.23
C CYS A 205 6.62 1.81 -15.53
N ALA A 206 7.93 2.07 -15.43
CA ALA A 206 8.84 1.22 -14.67
C ALA A 206 8.46 1.17 -13.19
N GLY A 207 8.17 2.33 -12.58
CA GLY A 207 7.69 2.43 -11.20
C GLY A 207 6.43 1.63 -10.95
N HIS A 208 5.43 1.82 -11.80
CA HIS A 208 4.18 1.08 -11.74
C HIS A 208 4.34 -0.45 -11.85
N LEU A 209 5.35 -0.90 -12.59
CA LEU A 209 5.63 -2.33 -12.75
C LEU A 209 6.40 -2.93 -11.58
N VAL A 210 7.20 -2.15 -10.84
CA VAL A 210 8.03 -2.67 -9.72
C VAL A 210 7.50 -2.30 -8.33
N GLU A 211 6.42 -1.53 -8.24
CA GLU A 211 5.62 -1.39 -7.02
C GLU A 211 4.79 -2.68 -6.74
N CYS A 212 4.01 -2.68 -5.66
CA CYS A 212 3.17 -3.82 -5.24
C CYS A 212 3.94 -5.15 -4.99
N GLY A 213 5.24 -5.08 -4.71
CA GLY A 213 6.04 -6.22 -4.24
C GLY A 213 6.25 -7.27 -5.33
N SER A 214 5.82 -8.50 -5.11
CA SER A 214 6.04 -9.63 -6.03
C SER A 214 4.97 -9.76 -7.13
N GLN A 215 4.09 -8.78 -7.32
CA GLN A 215 2.96 -8.92 -8.22
C GLN A 215 3.37 -9.22 -9.68
N VAL A 216 4.28 -8.40 -10.21
CA VAL A 216 4.83 -8.58 -11.56
C VAL A 216 5.72 -9.84 -11.70
N THR A 217 6.05 -10.49 -10.58
CA THR A 217 6.89 -11.70 -10.52
C THR A 217 6.11 -12.95 -10.11
N GLY A 218 4.78 -12.90 -10.12
CA GLY A 218 3.90 -14.05 -9.93
C GLY A 218 3.15 -14.09 -8.59
N GLY A 219 3.49 -13.22 -7.64
CA GLY A 219 2.65 -12.95 -6.45
C GLY A 219 1.32 -12.32 -6.87
N TYR A 220 0.23 -12.61 -6.16
CA TYR A 220 -1.13 -12.12 -6.50
C TYR A 220 -1.66 -12.46 -7.93
N PHE A 221 -0.83 -13.05 -8.78
CA PHE A 221 -1.10 -13.54 -10.13
C PHE A 221 -1.42 -15.03 -10.14
N ALA A 222 -0.74 -15.82 -9.28
CA ALA A 222 -0.86 -17.26 -9.26
C ALA A 222 -2.30 -17.74 -9.01
N ASP A 223 -2.79 -18.62 -9.87
CA ASP A 223 -4.12 -19.22 -9.82
C ASP A 223 -4.00 -20.72 -10.16
N PRO A 224 -4.01 -21.62 -9.17
CA PRO A 224 -3.71 -23.04 -9.37
C PRO A 224 -4.53 -23.70 -10.48
N GLY A 225 -3.84 -24.29 -11.47
CA GLY A 225 -4.44 -24.94 -12.63
C GLY A 225 -4.75 -24.00 -13.81
N LEU A 226 -4.59 -22.68 -13.65
CA LEU A 226 -4.82 -21.68 -14.70
C LEU A 226 -3.57 -20.81 -14.95
N LYS A 227 -2.95 -20.33 -13.87
CA LYS A 227 -1.75 -19.48 -13.84
C LYS A 227 -0.77 -20.05 -12.82
N ASP A 228 -0.26 -21.25 -13.08
CA ASP A 228 0.67 -21.91 -12.17
C ASP A 228 2.01 -21.15 -12.09
N VAL A 229 2.48 -20.92 -10.86
CA VAL A 229 3.75 -20.25 -10.57
C VAL A 229 4.55 -21.13 -9.60
N ALA A 230 5.77 -21.51 -10.00
CA ALA A 230 6.64 -22.35 -9.19
C ALA A 230 7.37 -21.53 -8.10
N GLY A 231 7.60 -22.15 -6.94
CA GLY A 231 8.41 -21.58 -5.85
C GLY A 231 7.84 -20.29 -5.24
N LEU A 232 6.52 -20.16 -5.19
CA LEU A 232 5.84 -18.95 -4.70
C LEU A 232 6.15 -18.64 -3.22
N ASP A 233 6.48 -19.65 -2.43
CA ASP A 233 6.97 -19.52 -1.05
C ASP A 233 8.28 -18.72 -0.96
N GLN A 234 9.11 -18.77 -2.01
CA GLN A 234 10.39 -18.07 -2.14
C GLN A 234 10.38 -17.11 -3.34
N VAL A 235 9.23 -16.49 -3.61
CA VAL A 235 9.03 -15.58 -4.77
C VAL A 235 10.06 -14.45 -4.78
N GLY A 236 10.70 -14.25 -5.94
CA GLY A 236 11.64 -13.16 -6.14
C GLY A 236 10.94 -11.83 -6.37
N PHE A 237 11.48 -10.75 -5.82
CA PHE A 237 10.95 -9.40 -6.06
C PHE A 237 11.56 -8.79 -7.34
N PRO A 238 10.83 -7.87 -7.99
CA PRO A 238 11.20 -7.35 -9.30
C PRO A 238 12.38 -6.39 -9.26
N ILE A 239 13.06 -6.30 -10.39
CA ILE A 239 14.08 -5.31 -10.72
C ILE A 239 13.72 -4.72 -12.08
N ALA A 240 13.65 -3.39 -12.16
CA ALA A 240 13.55 -2.66 -13.41
C ALA A 240 14.94 -2.27 -13.90
N GLU A 241 15.20 -2.53 -15.17
CA GLU A 241 16.37 -2.04 -15.89
C GLU A 241 15.92 -0.93 -16.83
N LEU A 242 16.20 0.31 -16.45
CA LEU A 242 15.81 1.49 -17.21
C LEU A 242 17.06 2.09 -17.85
N SER A 243 16.99 2.42 -19.14
CA SER A 243 18.13 2.96 -19.87
C SER A 243 17.86 4.34 -20.45
N SER A 244 18.95 5.09 -20.71
CA SER A 244 18.91 6.45 -21.25
C SER A 244 18.27 6.59 -22.65
N ASP A 245 18.05 5.48 -23.34
CA ASP A 245 17.32 5.41 -24.62
C ASP A 245 15.83 5.05 -24.44
N ASN A 246 15.32 5.14 -23.21
CA ASN A 246 13.96 4.76 -22.81
C ASN A 246 13.64 3.26 -22.98
N SER A 247 14.65 2.39 -23.08
CA SER A 247 14.39 0.95 -23.01
C SER A 247 14.12 0.53 -21.56
N LEU A 248 13.05 -0.23 -21.35
CA LEU A 248 12.68 -0.81 -20.06
C LEU A 248 12.64 -2.34 -20.15
N VAL A 249 13.31 -3.00 -19.23
CA VAL A 249 13.19 -4.45 -19.01
C VAL A 249 12.81 -4.71 -17.55
N ILE A 250 11.80 -5.55 -17.34
CA ILE A 250 11.45 -6.08 -16.03
C ILE A 250 12.05 -7.47 -15.89
N THR A 251 12.70 -7.71 -14.75
CA THR A 251 13.26 -9.00 -14.33
C THR A 251 12.99 -9.21 -12.85
N LYS A 252 13.39 -10.36 -12.28
CA LYS A 252 13.40 -10.59 -10.83
C LYS A 252 14.79 -10.96 -10.33
N ALA A 253 15.00 -10.90 -9.02
CA ALA A 253 16.24 -11.36 -8.38
C ALA A 253 16.56 -12.81 -8.75
N ALA A 254 17.80 -13.09 -9.16
CA ALA A 254 18.24 -14.43 -9.54
C ALA A 254 18.16 -15.45 -8.38
N GLY A 255 17.96 -16.73 -8.71
CA GLY A 255 17.96 -17.82 -7.72
C GLY A 255 16.70 -17.90 -6.84
N THR A 256 15.64 -17.16 -7.18
CA THR A 256 14.37 -17.13 -6.46
C THR A 256 13.26 -17.83 -7.25
N GLY A 257 12.13 -18.14 -6.59
CA GLY A 257 10.92 -18.60 -7.27
C GLY A 257 10.17 -17.47 -7.98
N GLY A 258 8.93 -17.72 -8.37
CA GLY A 258 8.15 -16.79 -9.18
C GLY A 258 8.46 -16.90 -10.68
N VAL A 259 7.84 -16.02 -11.46
CA VAL A 259 8.03 -15.93 -12.91
C VAL A 259 7.88 -14.47 -13.37
N VAL A 260 8.72 -14.03 -14.30
CA VAL A 260 8.48 -12.78 -15.04
C VAL A 260 8.22 -13.12 -16.49
N ASP A 261 6.97 -12.99 -16.92
CA ASP A 261 6.57 -13.23 -18.29
C ASP A 261 5.60 -12.14 -18.78
N ARG A 262 5.21 -12.23 -20.05
CA ARG A 262 4.30 -11.24 -20.66
C ARG A 262 2.94 -11.16 -19.96
N ARG A 263 2.49 -12.20 -19.25
CA ARG A 263 1.21 -12.22 -18.55
C ARG A 263 1.33 -11.46 -17.23
N THR A 264 2.36 -11.75 -16.43
CA THR A 264 2.59 -11.04 -15.16
C THR A 264 2.81 -9.55 -15.39
N VAL A 265 3.59 -9.18 -16.41
CA VAL A 265 3.81 -7.78 -16.78
C VAL A 265 2.53 -7.09 -17.26
N LYS A 266 1.70 -7.74 -18.08
CA LYS A 266 0.45 -7.14 -18.55
C LYS A 266 -0.60 -6.98 -17.45
N GLU A 267 -0.69 -7.94 -16.53
CA GLU A 267 -1.61 -7.86 -15.40
C GLU A 267 -1.21 -6.73 -14.45
N GLN A 268 0.09 -6.59 -14.14
CA GLN A 268 0.57 -5.45 -13.37
C GLN A 268 0.36 -4.12 -14.11
N LEU A 269 0.65 -4.05 -15.41
CA LEU A 269 0.53 -2.82 -16.20
C LEU A 269 -0.89 -2.24 -16.23
N LEU A 270 -1.91 -3.09 -16.06
CA LEU A 270 -3.33 -2.70 -16.06
C LEU A 270 -3.92 -2.62 -14.66
N TYR A 271 -3.15 -2.98 -13.63
CA TYR A 271 -3.60 -3.01 -12.25
C TYR A 271 -3.83 -1.59 -11.73
N GLU A 272 -4.99 -1.32 -11.13
CA GLU A 272 -5.34 0.00 -10.57
C GLU A 272 -5.28 1.19 -11.56
N ILE A 273 -5.24 0.92 -12.87
CA ILE A 273 -5.32 1.93 -13.92
C ILE A 273 -6.78 2.12 -14.35
N HIS A 274 -7.34 3.31 -14.07
CA HIS A 274 -8.70 3.65 -14.47
C HIS A 274 -8.79 4.01 -15.96
N ASP A 275 -7.98 4.97 -16.42
CA ASP A 275 -7.88 5.38 -17.82
C ASP A 275 -6.45 5.13 -18.33
N PRO A 276 -6.22 4.07 -19.15
CA PRO A 276 -4.89 3.77 -19.66
C PRO A 276 -4.35 4.82 -20.64
N ALA A 277 -5.18 5.73 -21.17
CA ALA A 277 -4.72 6.84 -22.00
C ALA A 277 -4.30 8.07 -21.17
N ALA A 278 -4.65 8.11 -19.88
CA ALA A 278 -4.46 9.27 -19.03
C ALA A 278 -4.27 8.91 -17.54
N TYR A 279 -3.28 8.08 -17.23
CA TYR A 279 -2.93 7.80 -15.84
C TYR A 279 -2.21 9.00 -15.22
N LEU A 280 -2.93 9.74 -14.36
CA LEU A 280 -2.45 10.98 -13.76
C LEU A 280 -1.46 10.70 -12.63
N THR A 281 -0.20 11.08 -12.82
CA THR A 281 0.82 11.06 -11.76
C THR A 281 1.40 12.46 -11.54
N PRO A 282 2.05 12.73 -10.39
CA PRO A 282 2.62 14.05 -10.12
C PRO A 282 3.70 14.49 -11.12
N ASP A 283 4.42 13.56 -11.75
CA ASP A 283 5.54 13.87 -12.63
C ASP A 283 5.17 13.91 -14.11
N VAL A 284 4.19 13.11 -14.53
CA VAL A 284 3.72 13.01 -15.93
C VAL A 284 2.31 12.44 -15.97
N THR A 285 1.54 12.75 -17.00
CA THR A 285 0.32 11.97 -17.30
C THR A 285 0.72 10.83 -18.23
N LEU A 286 0.67 9.59 -17.73
CA LEU A 286 1.13 8.38 -18.43
C LEU A 286 0.05 7.86 -19.39
N ASP A 287 0.44 7.67 -20.65
CA ASP A 287 -0.34 7.01 -21.70
C ASP A 287 0.27 5.64 -22.03
N LEU A 288 -0.51 4.59 -21.77
CA LEU A 288 -0.18 3.19 -21.97
C LEU A 288 -0.76 2.61 -23.27
N MET A 289 -1.53 3.38 -24.05
CA MET A 289 -2.29 2.89 -25.20
C MET A 289 -1.42 2.34 -26.34
N GLN A 290 -0.13 2.69 -26.35
CA GLN A 290 0.84 2.24 -27.35
C GLN A 290 1.95 1.37 -26.74
N VAL A 291 1.77 0.92 -25.50
CA VAL A 291 2.74 0.05 -24.84
C VAL A 291 2.73 -1.34 -25.48
N SER A 292 3.92 -1.84 -25.80
CA SER A 292 4.16 -3.20 -26.25
C SER A 292 4.97 -3.97 -25.21
N VAL A 293 4.64 -5.26 -25.07
CA VAL A 293 5.25 -6.18 -24.10
C VAL A 293 5.73 -7.41 -24.86
N SER A 294 7.04 -7.68 -24.80
CA SER A 294 7.69 -8.78 -25.52
C SER A 294 8.72 -9.51 -24.66
N ASP A 295 8.90 -10.80 -24.92
CA ASP A 295 9.89 -11.62 -24.22
C ASP A 295 11.32 -11.14 -24.51
N ALA A 296 12.15 -11.07 -23.47
CA ALA A 296 13.55 -10.64 -23.54
C ALA A 296 14.52 -11.66 -22.93
N GLY A 297 14.05 -12.88 -22.68
CA GLY A 297 14.80 -13.98 -22.07
C GLY A 297 14.01 -14.66 -20.94
N ALA A 298 14.64 -15.64 -20.29
CA ALA A 298 14.07 -16.26 -19.10
C ALA A 298 13.92 -15.22 -17.99
N ASP A 299 12.72 -15.12 -17.41
CA ASP A 299 12.36 -14.12 -16.38
C ASP A 299 12.68 -12.67 -16.79
N ARG A 300 12.61 -12.35 -18.09
CA ARG A 300 12.92 -11.02 -18.61
C ARG A 300 11.90 -10.61 -19.66
N VAL A 301 11.29 -9.46 -19.45
CA VAL A 301 10.26 -8.92 -20.34
C VAL A 301 10.60 -7.48 -20.67
N GLN A 302 10.66 -7.18 -21.97
CA GLN A 302 10.83 -5.83 -22.46
C GLN A 302 9.47 -5.13 -22.57
N VAL A 303 9.45 -3.87 -22.13
CA VAL A 303 8.31 -2.97 -22.23
C VAL A 303 8.75 -1.72 -22.99
N LEU A 304 8.01 -1.34 -24.03
CA LEU A 304 8.31 -0.17 -24.86
C LEU A 304 7.03 0.60 -25.17
N GLY A 305 7.15 1.86 -25.57
CA GLY A 305 6.03 2.63 -26.12
C GLY A 305 5.18 3.40 -25.12
N ALA A 306 5.60 3.48 -23.85
CA ALA A 306 5.01 4.39 -22.88
C ALA A 306 5.17 5.84 -23.34
N ARG A 307 4.09 6.63 -23.28
CA ARG A 307 4.08 8.04 -23.70
C ARG A 307 3.69 8.94 -22.54
N GLY A 308 4.22 10.15 -22.55
CA GLY A 308 3.93 11.15 -21.53
C GLY A 308 3.17 12.33 -22.12
N HIS A 309 2.17 12.78 -21.38
CA HIS A 309 1.58 14.11 -21.52
C HIS A 309 2.03 14.99 -20.34
N PRO A 310 1.90 16.33 -20.45
CA PRO A 310 2.28 17.22 -19.36
C PRO A 310 1.69 16.79 -18.02
N ALA A 311 2.47 16.98 -16.95
CA ALA A 311 2.03 16.71 -15.59
C ALA A 311 0.76 17.53 -15.26
N PRO A 312 -0.18 16.98 -14.47
CA PRO A 312 -1.41 17.67 -14.13
C PRO A 312 -1.13 18.93 -13.30
N ALA A 313 -1.95 19.97 -13.52
CA ALA A 313 -1.92 21.22 -12.76
C ALA A 313 -2.37 21.03 -11.29
N THR A 314 -3.03 19.92 -11.00
CA THR A 314 -3.49 19.50 -9.68
C THR A 314 -2.81 18.19 -9.26
N LEU A 315 -2.71 17.97 -7.96
CA LEU A 315 -2.20 16.74 -7.37
C LEU A 315 -3.32 16.00 -6.62
N LYS A 316 -3.31 14.66 -6.65
CA LYS A 316 -4.19 13.83 -5.81
C LYS A 316 -3.81 14.06 -4.35
N ALA A 317 -4.80 14.23 -3.49
CA ALA A 317 -4.65 14.26 -2.04
C ALA A 317 -5.64 13.27 -1.40
N THR A 318 -5.19 12.59 -0.34
CA THR A 318 -6.05 11.77 0.50
C THR A 318 -6.43 12.55 1.75
N LEU A 319 -7.72 12.78 1.94
CA LEU A 319 -8.31 13.39 3.11
C LEU A 319 -8.83 12.27 4.02
N SER A 320 -8.41 12.28 5.28
CA SER A 320 -8.76 11.27 6.27
C SER A 320 -9.53 11.88 7.41
N TYR A 321 -10.61 11.22 7.82
CA TYR A 321 -11.53 11.67 8.85
C TYR A 321 -11.76 10.56 9.86
N ASP A 322 -12.11 10.94 11.09
CA ASP A 322 -12.52 9.97 12.09
C ASP A 322 -13.79 9.23 11.64
N GLY A 323 -13.69 7.91 11.53
CA GLY A 323 -14.79 7.04 11.11
C GLY A 323 -15.55 6.40 12.27
N GLY A 324 -15.22 6.75 13.52
CA GLY A 324 -15.78 6.11 14.70
C GLY A 324 -15.17 4.72 14.94
N PHE A 325 -16.00 3.72 15.18
CA PHE A 325 -15.60 2.38 15.57
C PHE A 325 -16.32 1.31 14.74
N LEU A 326 -15.59 0.25 14.41
CA LEU A 326 -16.11 -1.00 13.88
C LEU A 326 -15.97 -2.05 14.97
N ALA A 327 -17.11 -2.54 15.45
CA ALA A 327 -17.19 -3.72 16.28
C ALA A 327 -17.42 -4.94 15.39
N GLU A 328 -16.54 -5.93 15.50
CA GLU A 328 -16.67 -7.22 14.83
C GLU A 328 -16.65 -8.32 15.87
N GLY A 329 -17.49 -9.34 15.67
CA GLY A 329 -17.50 -10.51 16.51
C GLY A 329 -17.88 -11.76 15.74
N GLU A 330 -17.31 -12.88 16.14
CA GLU A 330 -17.46 -14.15 15.45
C GLU A 330 -17.60 -15.29 16.45
N LEU A 331 -18.45 -16.26 16.15
CA LEU A 331 -18.66 -17.46 16.97
C LEU A 331 -18.93 -18.68 16.09
N SER A 332 -18.30 -19.81 16.39
CA SER A 332 -18.41 -21.04 15.62
C SER A 332 -19.37 -22.05 16.25
N TYR A 333 -20.07 -22.80 15.40
CA TYR A 333 -20.90 -23.94 15.73
C TYR A 333 -20.48 -25.13 14.88
N VAL A 334 -20.27 -26.28 15.52
CA VAL A 334 -19.78 -27.50 14.85
C VAL A 334 -20.65 -28.70 15.20
N GLY A 335 -20.75 -29.62 14.24
CA GLY A 335 -21.38 -30.92 14.40
C GLY A 335 -22.84 -30.95 13.95
N PRO A 336 -23.65 -31.88 14.50
CA PRO A 336 -25.05 -31.98 14.15
C PRO A 336 -25.79 -30.67 14.39
N ASN A 337 -26.66 -30.29 13.46
CA ASN A 337 -27.53 -29.12 13.55
C ASN A 337 -26.77 -27.80 13.77
N ALA A 338 -25.51 -27.72 13.32
CA ALA A 338 -24.67 -26.54 13.50
C ALA A 338 -25.20 -25.31 12.77
N ARG A 339 -25.74 -25.46 11.55
CA ARG A 339 -26.29 -24.35 10.77
C ARG A 339 -27.47 -23.69 11.48
N ALA A 340 -28.44 -24.50 11.92
CA ALA A 340 -29.63 -23.99 12.60
C ALA A 340 -29.28 -23.31 13.93
N ARG A 341 -28.26 -23.81 14.65
CA ARG A 341 -27.75 -23.13 15.85
C ARG A 341 -27.11 -21.79 15.53
N ALA A 342 -26.34 -21.70 14.45
CA ALA A 342 -25.75 -20.44 14.01
C ALA A 342 -26.82 -19.41 13.58
N GLU A 343 -27.85 -19.84 12.83
CA GLU A 343 -28.98 -18.99 12.44
C GLU A 343 -29.79 -18.50 13.65
N LEU A 344 -30.01 -19.38 14.64
CA LEU A 344 -30.64 -18.99 15.91
C LEU A 344 -29.79 -17.96 16.67
N ALA A 345 -28.47 -18.12 16.68
CA ALA A 345 -27.56 -17.16 17.31
C ALA A 345 -27.65 -15.78 16.65
N ILE A 346 -27.67 -15.71 15.31
CA ILE A 346 -27.89 -14.45 14.57
C ILE A 346 -29.24 -13.83 14.91
N THR A 347 -30.29 -14.65 15.00
CA THR A 347 -31.63 -14.18 15.38
C THR A 347 -31.62 -13.54 16.78
N ILE A 348 -31.03 -14.22 17.77
CA ILE A 348 -30.87 -13.70 19.13
C ILE A 348 -30.13 -12.36 19.14
N LEU A 349 -29.04 -12.24 18.37
CA LEU A 349 -28.28 -10.99 18.29
C LEU A 349 -29.11 -9.85 17.69
N ARG A 350 -29.86 -10.11 16.61
CA ARG A 350 -30.75 -9.10 15.99
C ARG A 350 -31.80 -8.62 16.99
N ASP A 351 -32.46 -9.54 17.67
CA ASP A 351 -33.52 -9.23 18.63
C ASP A 351 -32.99 -8.43 19.83
N ARG A 352 -31.81 -8.80 20.36
CA ARG A 352 -31.20 -8.11 21.51
C ARG A 352 -30.69 -6.72 21.14
N LEU A 353 -30.15 -6.52 19.94
CA LEU A 353 -29.77 -5.20 19.44
C LEU A 353 -30.98 -4.29 19.21
N ALA A 354 -32.07 -4.83 18.66
CA ALA A 354 -33.32 -4.09 18.53
C ALA A 354 -33.87 -3.67 19.90
N ALA A 355 -33.82 -4.56 20.90
CA ALA A 355 -34.29 -4.29 22.25
C ALA A 355 -33.41 -3.27 23.03
N SER A 356 -32.11 -3.20 22.75
CA SER A 356 -31.19 -2.26 23.40
C SER A 356 -31.26 -0.83 22.85
N GLY A 357 -32.12 -0.58 21.85
CA GLY A 357 -32.29 0.74 21.23
C GLY A 357 -31.20 1.08 20.21
N VAL A 358 -30.38 0.11 19.80
CA VAL A 358 -29.41 0.27 18.73
C VAL A 358 -30.14 0.24 17.38
N ASN A 359 -30.42 1.41 16.83
CA ASN A 359 -31.17 1.57 15.57
C ASN A 359 -30.29 1.56 14.31
N GLN A 360 -28.97 1.48 14.48
CA GLN A 360 -28.02 1.44 13.36
C GLN A 360 -27.96 0.01 12.79
N PRO A 361 -27.85 -0.16 11.46
CA PRO A 361 -27.83 -1.49 10.86
C PRO A 361 -26.53 -2.24 11.22
N ALA A 362 -26.69 -3.42 11.82
CA ALA A 362 -25.63 -4.41 11.96
C ALA A 362 -25.71 -5.44 10.82
N ARG A 363 -24.55 -5.86 10.31
CA ARG A 363 -24.45 -6.94 9.32
C ARG A 363 -24.13 -8.25 10.03
N PHE A 364 -24.83 -9.31 9.65
CA PHE A 364 -24.55 -10.66 10.12
C PHE A 364 -24.36 -11.58 8.92
N ASP A 365 -23.23 -12.27 8.87
CA ASP A 365 -22.87 -13.24 7.83
C ASP A 365 -22.76 -14.65 8.45
N LEU A 366 -23.02 -15.68 7.63
CA LEU A 366 -22.79 -17.08 8.01
C LEU A 366 -21.71 -17.71 7.13
N ILE A 367 -20.49 -17.73 7.64
CA ILE A 367 -19.34 -18.38 7.01
C ILE A 367 -19.54 -19.91 7.06
N GLY A 368 -19.26 -20.58 5.94
CA GLY A 368 -19.60 -21.98 5.70
C GLY A 368 -20.83 -22.18 4.80
N THR A 369 -21.55 -21.11 4.47
CA THR A 369 -22.62 -21.09 3.44
C THR A 369 -22.23 -20.16 2.27
N ILE A 370 -22.74 -18.93 2.27
CA ILE A 370 -22.40 -17.82 1.37
C ILE A 370 -22.21 -16.56 2.22
N SER A 371 -20.98 -16.07 2.33
CA SER A 371 -20.64 -14.90 3.17
C SER A 371 -20.17 -13.68 2.37
N MET A 372 -19.46 -13.89 1.26
CA MET A 372 -18.86 -12.80 0.47
C MET A 372 -19.81 -12.19 -0.56
N PHE A 373 -20.71 -13.01 -1.12
CA PHE A 373 -21.55 -12.61 -2.26
C PHE A 373 -22.98 -12.22 -1.88
N ASP A 374 -23.37 -12.37 -0.60
CA ASP A 374 -24.70 -12.01 -0.15
C ASP A 374 -24.82 -10.52 0.23
N GLY A 375 -26.03 -10.00 0.16
CA GLY A 375 -26.38 -8.64 0.55
C GLY A 375 -26.78 -8.51 2.02
N ASN A 376 -27.00 -7.29 2.49
CA ASN A 376 -27.43 -7.02 3.87
C ASN A 376 -28.79 -7.65 4.22
N ALA A 377 -29.59 -8.02 3.21
CA ALA A 377 -30.87 -8.72 3.37
C ALA A 377 -30.73 -10.23 3.57
N GLY A 378 -29.60 -10.85 3.18
CA GLY A 378 -29.36 -12.29 3.34
C GLY A 378 -30.11 -13.19 2.35
N ASP A 379 -30.51 -12.66 1.19
CA ASP A 379 -31.38 -13.35 0.23
C ASP A 379 -30.71 -14.60 -0.36
N LEU A 380 -29.41 -14.54 -0.66
CA LEU A 380 -28.71 -15.66 -1.26
C LEU A 380 -28.49 -16.79 -0.24
N GLN A 381 -28.16 -16.44 1.00
CA GLN A 381 -28.05 -17.37 2.11
C GLN A 381 -29.36 -18.13 2.30
N ALA A 382 -30.50 -17.44 2.26
CA ALA A 382 -31.82 -18.04 2.40
C ALA A 382 -32.21 -18.94 1.21
N SER A 383 -31.73 -18.64 0.00
CA SER A 383 -32.09 -19.37 -1.22
C SER A 383 -31.28 -20.66 -1.46
N GLY A 384 -30.12 -20.82 -0.80
CA GLY A 384 -29.23 -21.94 -1.03
C GLY A 384 -29.59 -23.20 -0.23
N ASN A 385 -29.33 -24.38 -0.81
CA ASN A 385 -29.48 -25.66 -0.13
C ASN A 385 -28.17 -26.05 0.57
N TRP A 386 -27.98 -25.57 1.81
CA TRP A 386 -26.78 -25.82 2.61
C TRP A 386 -26.99 -26.94 3.64
N PRO A 387 -26.00 -27.82 3.88
CA PRO A 387 -26.11 -28.87 4.89
C PRO A 387 -26.50 -28.31 6.27
N VAL A 388 -27.34 -29.02 7.02
CA VAL A 388 -27.71 -28.58 8.38
C VAL A 388 -26.60 -28.88 9.39
N ASP A 389 -25.85 -29.95 9.15
CA ASP A 389 -24.67 -30.36 9.91
C ASP A 389 -23.40 -29.78 9.28
N GLY A 390 -22.33 -29.59 10.07
CA GLY A 390 -21.04 -29.15 9.56
C GLY A 390 -20.30 -28.21 10.51
N GLU A 391 -19.48 -27.32 9.95
CA GLU A 391 -18.79 -26.25 10.64
C GLU A 391 -19.26 -24.91 10.07
N TYR A 392 -19.91 -24.12 10.92
CA TYR A 392 -20.45 -22.81 10.56
C TYR A 392 -19.95 -21.75 11.52
N ARG A 393 -19.72 -20.55 11.02
CA ARG A 393 -19.26 -19.43 11.83
C ARG A 393 -20.08 -18.19 11.56
N ILE A 394 -20.74 -17.69 12.60
CA ILE A 394 -21.42 -16.39 12.51
C ILE A 394 -20.35 -15.30 12.55
N ARG A 395 -20.56 -14.24 11.78
CA ARG A 395 -19.80 -12.98 11.87
C ARG A 395 -20.79 -11.83 11.98
N GLY A 396 -20.71 -11.06 13.06
CA GLY A 396 -21.41 -9.80 13.23
C GLY A 396 -20.46 -8.63 13.00
N ALA A 397 -20.93 -7.60 12.31
CA ALA A 397 -20.20 -6.35 12.10
C ALA A 397 -21.13 -5.15 12.31
N PHE A 398 -20.66 -4.19 13.12
CA PHE A 398 -21.44 -3.02 13.51
C PHE A 398 -20.56 -1.76 13.53
N ARG A 399 -21.04 -0.68 12.90
CA ARG A 399 -20.32 0.60 12.81
C ARG A 399 -21.07 1.67 13.57
N THR A 400 -20.36 2.43 14.41
CA THR A 400 -20.93 3.52 15.21
C THR A 400 -19.88 4.58 15.52
N MET A 401 -20.31 5.82 15.79
CA MET A 401 -19.43 6.87 16.32
C MET A 401 -19.24 6.74 17.85
N ASP A 402 -20.08 5.95 18.52
CA ASP A 402 -20.07 5.78 19.97
C ASP A 402 -19.35 4.49 20.37
N ARG A 403 -18.22 4.64 21.07
CA ARG A 403 -17.42 3.50 21.53
C ARG A 403 -18.22 2.56 22.43
N ALA A 404 -19.06 3.08 23.31
CA ALA A 404 -19.83 2.27 24.25
C ALA A 404 -20.84 1.37 23.51
N GLN A 405 -21.44 1.86 22.42
CA GLN A 405 -22.32 1.04 21.58
C GLN A 405 -21.56 -0.07 20.85
N ALA A 406 -20.34 0.20 20.39
CA ALA A 406 -19.49 -0.80 19.75
C ALA A 406 -19.04 -1.89 20.75
N ASP A 407 -18.68 -1.51 21.97
CA ASP A 407 -18.34 -2.46 23.03
C ASP A 407 -19.57 -3.30 23.41
N ALA A 408 -20.75 -2.67 23.59
CA ALA A 408 -22.00 -3.38 23.89
C ALA A 408 -22.39 -4.39 22.79
N PHE A 409 -22.19 -4.06 21.51
CA PHE A 409 -22.39 -5.02 20.41
C PHE A 409 -21.46 -6.24 20.54
N SER A 410 -20.20 -6.03 20.92
CA SER A 410 -19.23 -7.11 21.12
C SER A 410 -19.58 -7.98 22.34
N ASP A 411 -20.10 -7.37 23.40
CA ASP A 411 -20.57 -8.06 24.59
C ASP A 411 -21.76 -8.97 24.29
N GLU A 412 -22.68 -8.55 23.41
CA GLU A 412 -23.81 -9.36 22.97
C GLU A 412 -23.38 -10.64 22.23
N ILE A 413 -22.35 -10.55 21.38
CA ILE A 413 -21.76 -11.72 20.72
C ILE A 413 -21.05 -12.61 21.75
N THR A 414 -20.33 -12.02 22.70
CA THR A 414 -19.67 -12.74 23.79
C THR A 414 -20.66 -13.50 24.66
N ALA A 415 -21.82 -12.89 24.94
CA ALA A 415 -22.86 -13.47 25.79
C ALA A 415 -23.45 -14.77 25.21
N LEU A 416 -23.37 -15.00 23.90
CA LEU A 416 -23.84 -16.24 23.28
C LEU A 416 -23.16 -17.51 23.82
N TYR A 417 -21.99 -17.40 24.48
CA TYR A 417 -21.36 -18.54 25.15
C TYR A 417 -22.27 -19.22 26.16
N CYS A 418 -23.01 -18.43 26.95
CA CYS A 418 -23.85 -18.92 28.03
C CYS A 418 -25.33 -18.59 27.82
N CYS A 419 -25.63 -17.66 26.92
CA CYS A 419 -26.98 -17.17 26.65
C CYS A 419 -27.39 -17.40 25.18
N GLY A 420 -26.67 -18.24 24.46
CA GLY A 420 -26.93 -18.59 23.07
C GLY A 420 -27.19 -20.09 22.86
N PRO A 421 -27.31 -20.51 21.60
CA PRO A 421 -27.50 -21.91 21.23
C PRO A 421 -26.35 -22.80 21.71
N ALA A 422 -26.65 -24.08 21.98
CA ALA A 422 -25.68 -25.01 22.55
C ALA A 422 -24.40 -25.15 21.70
N GLY A 423 -23.26 -25.37 22.35
CA GLY A 423 -22.00 -25.73 21.67
C GLY A 423 -21.37 -24.62 20.82
N GLY A 424 -21.59 -23.36 21.18
CA GLY A 424 -20.85 -22.23 20.62
C GLY A 424 -19.40 -22.20 21.11
N GLY A 425 -18.45 -21.94 20.22
CA GLY A 425 -17.02 -21.93 20.53
C GLY A 425 -16.20 -21.04 19.60
N GLY A 426 -14.92 -20.84 19.90
CA GLY A 426 -14.02 -20.06 19.02
C GLY A 426 -14.38 -18.57 18.91
N LEU A 427 -14.90 -17.98 20.00
CA LEU A 427 -15.26 -16.56 20.05
C LEU A 427 -14.04 -15.69 19.72
N ARG A 428 -14.26 -14.73 18.83
CA ARG A 428 -13.34 -13.61 18.63
C ARG A 428 -14.16 -12.35 18.54
N THR A 429 -13.83 -11.34 19.33
CA THR A 429 -14.43 -10.02 19.24
C THR A 429 -13.33 -8.98 19.18
N GLN A 430 -13.59 -7.90 18.45
CA GLN A 430 -12.67 -6.80 18.33
C GLN A 430 -13.46 -5.52 18.08
N VAL A 431 -13.12 -4.47 18.83
CA VAL A 431 -13.54 -3.10 18.50
C VAL A 431 -12.31 -2.36 17.99
N SER A 432 -12.38 -1.89 16.75
CA SER A 432 -11.29 -1.17 16.09
C SER A 432 -11.74 0.24 15.71
N PRO A 433 -10.91 1.27 15.94
CA PRO A 433 -11.21 2.60 15.45
C PRO A 433 -11.12 2.61 13.92
N GLN A 434 -12.04 3.31 13.28
CA GLN A 434 -12.14 3.40 11.83
C GLN A 434 -11.65 4.76 11.35
N ILE A 435 -11.25 4.81 10.08
CA ILE A 435 -10.89 6.03 9.39
C ILE A 435 -11.65 6.03 8.08
N GLN A 436 -12.34 7.13 7.83
CA GLN A 436 -13.00 7.40 6.56
C GLN A 436 -12.04 8.20 5.67
N THR A 437 -11.92 7.80 4.41
CA THR A 437 -11.08 8.50 3.44
C THR A 437 -11.91 9.07 2.28
N SER A 438 -11.42 10.16 1.73
CA SER A 438 -11.87 10.76 0.48
C SER A 438 -10.64 11.19 -0.30
N SER A 439 -10.67 11.07 -1.62
CA SER A 439 -9.63 11.61 -2.49
C SER A 439 -10.12 12.88 -3.17
N ALA A 440 -9.24 13.87 -3.26
CA ALA A 440 -9.51 15.16 -3.87
C ALA A 440 -8.32 15.64 -4.72
N LEU A 441 -8.57 16.63 -5.58
CA LEU A 441 -7.53 17.29 -6.37
C LEU A 441 -7.20 18.65 -5.77
N VAL A 442 -5.91 18.90 -5.54
CA VAL A 442 -5.39 20.14 -4.95
C VAL A 442 -4.50 20.87 -5.95
N PRO A 443 -4.60 22.21 -6.12
CA PRO A 443 -3.71 22.96 -7.00
C PRO A 443 -2.23 22.76 -6.60
N ARG A 444 -1.38 22.35 -7.56
CA ARG A 444 0.05 22.11 -7.32
C ARG A 444 0.75 23.33 -6.70
N ALA A 445 0.36 24.54 -7.10
CA ALA A 445 0.94 25.79 -6.61
C ALA A 445 0.76 26.05 -5.11
N LYS A 446 -0.16 25.34 -4.43
CA LYS A 446 -0.33 25.43 -2.97
C LYS A 446 0.67 24.55 -2.21
N VAL A 447 1.34 23.61 -2.87
CA VAL A 447 2.21 22.60 -2.24
C VAL A 447 3.66 23.07 -2.34
N ALA A 448 4.32 23.20 -1.18
CA ALA A 448 5.74 23.50 -1.10
C ALA A 448 6.48 22.29 -0.50
N VAL A 449 7.45 21.77 -1.25
CA VAL A 449 8.24 20.61 -0.81
C VAL A 449 9.59 21.08 -0.28
N ASN A 450 10.01 20.52 0.86
CA ASN A 450 11.30 20.75 1.46
C ASN A 450 12.14 19.47 1.43
N VAL A 451 13.40 19.60 1.02
CA VAL A 451 14.40 18.54 1.09
C VAL A 451 15.46 18.97 2.10
N SER A 452 15.59 18.21 3.18
CA SER A 452 16.60 18.44 4.22
C SER A 452 17.41 17.18 4.49
N PHE A 453 18.51 17.30 5.21
CA PHE A 453 19.29 16.16 5.69
C PHE A 453 19.17 16.07 7.20
N LEU A 454 19.25 14.85 7.74
CA LEU A 454 19.42 14.69 9.18
C LEU A 454 20.83 15.16 9.56
N ASP A 455 20.93 16.02 10.57
CA ASP A 455 22.22 16.47 11.10
C ASP A 455 23.02 15.25 11.60
N ALA A 456 24.33 15.25 11.31
CA ALA A 456 25.24 14.14 11.60
C ALA A 456 25.54 13.94 13.09
#